data_AF-A0A4Y6I4B4-F1
#
_entry.id   AF-A0A4Y6I4B4-F1
#
_cell.length_a   1.000
_cell.length_b   1.000
_cell.length_c   1.000
_cell.angle_alpha   90.00
_cell.angle_beta   90.00
_cell.angle_gamma   90.00
#
_symmetry.space_group_name_H-M   'P 1'
#
loop_
_entity.id
_entity.type
_entity.pdbx_description
1 polymer ?
#
loop_
_entity_poly.entity_id
_entity_poly.type
_entity_poly.pdbx_seq_one_letter_code
_entity_poly.pdbx_strand_id
1 'polypeptide(L)'
;MNFRETRKRKPVGSLLKLDNQHRKPPLHWMVWCFDDPYLIDRNFCIYYCLHCCASSRYRWYSKTCFWISTLRKQYYLGCYYSYFCSYRFALLPDLGSSIRRKMVIQRWSLRTNCSTLLTWCSLLTWVVSGSLVSDLGMRPWIAVAYSAPVAAATAVFLIYPIGQGSFSDGMPLGISGTFNFMIVFQAEHNILMHPFHMLGVAGVFGGSLFSAMHGSLVTSSLIRETTENESANEGYRFGQEEETYNIVAAHGYFGRLIFQYASFNNSRSLHFFLAAWPVVGIWFTALGISTMAFNLNGFNFNQSVVDSQGRVINTWADIINRANLGMEVMHERNAHNFPLDLAAIEAPTNG
;
A
#
# COMPACT_ATOMS: atom_id res chain seq x y z
N MET A 1 51.12 -15.57 41.32
CA MET A 1 52.08 -16.38 40.52
C MET A 1 51.34 -16.83 39.26
N ASN A 2 51.85 -16.43 38.09
CA ASN A 2 51.33 -16.80 36.75
C ASN A 2 51.37 -18.32 36.51
N PHE A 3 50.45 -18.89 35.72
CA PHE A 3 50.67 -19.25 34.29
C PHE A 3 49.67 -20.29 33.71
N ARG A 4 49.21 -19.97 32.48
CA ARG A 4 49.06 -20.80 31.26
C ARG A 4 47.97 -21.89 31.09
N GLU A 5 47.09 -21.57 30.14
CA GLU A 5 46.53 -22.37 29.02
C GLU A 5 47.30 -23.67 28.65
N THR A 6 46.58 -24.78 28.47
CA THR A 6 47.01 -25.86 27.57
C THR A 6 45.88 -26.31 26.65
N ARG A 7 46.10 -26.08 25.36
CA ARG A 7 45.31 -26.52 24.22
C ARG A 7 45.75 -27.95 23.87
N LYS A 8 44.84 -28.93 23.88
CA LYS A 8 45.09 -30.27 23.29
C LYS A 8 44.29 -30.43 21.99
N ARG A 9 44.99 -30.74 20.91
CA ARG A 9 44.45 -31.10 19.58
C ARG A 9 44.58 -32.62 19.35
N LYS A 10 43.67 -33.12 18.49
CA LYS A 10 43.70 -34.30 17.59
C LYS A 10 42.99 -35.59 18.09
N PRO A 11 42.52 -36.50 17.20
CA PRO A 11 42.41 -36.43 15.72
C PRO A 11 41.04 -36.86 15.13
N VAL A 12 40.96 -36.66 13.81
CA VAL A 12 39.90 -36.99 12.84
C VAL A 12 39.95 -38.46 12.42
N GLY A 13 38.77 -39.05 12.20
CA GLY A 13 38.52 -40.37 11.59
C GLY A 13 37.54 -41.17 12.45
N SER A 14 36.35 -41.60 12.04
CA SER A 14 35.83 -41.86 10.70
C SER A 14 34.33 -42.18 10.79
N LEU A 15 33.56 -41.61 9.86
CA LEU A 15 32.42 -42.20 9.13
C LEU A 15 31.22 -42.83 9.90
N LEU A 16 30.07 -42.15 9.72
CA LEU A 16 28.77 -42.64 9.24
C LEU A 16 27.53 -42.53 10.16
N LYS A 17 26.56 -41.77 9.62
CA LYS A 17 25.09 -41.87 9.68
C LYS A 17 24.32 -41.17 10.82
N LEU A 18 23.81 -39.99 10.43
CA LEU A 18 22.39 -39.58 10.41
C LEU A 18 21.53 -39.91 11.64
N ASP A 19 21.13 -38.85 12.37
CA ASP A 19 19.71 -38.61 12.60
C ASP A 19 19.42 -37.10 12.61
N ASN A 20 18.24 -36.75 12.12
CA ASN A 20 17.83 -35.50 11.53
C ASN A 20 16.76 -34.87 12.42
N GLN A 21 17.07 -33.80 13.17
CA GLN A 21 16.02 -33.01 13.82
C GLN A 21 16.36 -31.51 13.87
N HIS A 22 15.47 -30.75 13.22
CA HIS A 22 15.51 -29.32 13.00
C HIS A 22 15.74 -28.49 14.26
N ARG A 23 16.86 -27.77 14.31
CA ARG A 23 16.98 -26.50 15.04
C ARG A 23 17.25 -25.37 14.03
N LYS A 24 16.36 -24.38 13.97
CA LYS A 24 16.58 -23.13 13.23
C LYS A 24 17.56 -22.24 14.03
N PRO A 25 18.61 -21.66 13.41
CA PRO A 25 19.47 -20.65 14.05
C PRO A 25 18.91 -19.21 13.86
N PRO A 26 19.39 -18.24 14.67
CA PRO A 26 18.78 -16.91 14.82
C PRO A 26 19.22 -15.92 13.73
N LEU A 27 18.38 -14.92 13.46
CA LEU A 27 18.64 -13.83 12.51
C LEU A 27 19.61 -12.80 13.10
N HIS A 28 20.80 -12.70 12.53
CA HIS A 28 21.57 -11.46 12.51
C HIS A 28 22.22 -11.27 11.13
N TRP A 29 21.74 -10.23 10.46
CA TRP A 29 22.40 -9.37 9.45
C TRP A 29 23.13 -10.05 8.28
N MET A 30 22.51 -9.97 7.10
CA MET A 30 23.23 -10.14 5.84
C MET A 30 22.72 -9.07 4.85
N VAL A 31 23.54 -8.04 4.66
CA VAL A 31 23.46 -7.10 3.54
C VAL A 31 23.67 -7.91 2.26
N TRP A 32 22.71 -7.88 1.32
CA TRP A 32 22.86 -8.46 -0.01
C TRP A 32 22.59 -7.39 -1.06
N CYS A 33 23.59 -7.13 -1.91
CA CYS A 33 23.42 -6.43 -3.19
C CYS A 33 22.41 -7.21 -4.05
N PHE A 34 21.47 -6.50 -4.68
CA PHE A 34 20.52 -7.07 -5.64
C PHE A 34 20.79 -6.50 -7.04
N ASP A 35 21.53 -7.25 -7.85
CA ASP A 35 21.75 -7.00 -9.29
C ASP A 35 21.09 -8.09 -10.17
N ASP A 36 19.91 -8.61 -9.80
CA ASP A 36 19.20 -9.57 -10.67
C ASP A 36 17.65 -9.40 -10.63
N PRO A 37 17.02 -8.93 -11.72
CA PRO A 37 15.56 -8.74 -11.81
C PRO A 37 14.76 -10.05 -11.91
N TYR A 38 15.38 -11.21 -12.08
CA TYR A 38 14.67 -12.51 -12.17
C TYR A 38 14.41 -13.18 -10.82
N LEU A 39 14.90 -12.62 -9.70
CA LEU A 39 14.72 -13.21 -8.37
C LEU A 39 13.34 -12.91 -7.76
N ILE A 40 12.63 -11.89 -8.27
CA ILE A 40 11.30 -11.47 -7.80
C ILE A 40 10.24 -12.55 -8.09
N ASP A 41 10.34 -13.23 -9.24
CA ASP A 41 9.38 -14.27 -9.65
C ASP A 41 9.43 -15.52 -8.76
N ARG A 42 10.59 -15.86 -8.18
CA ARG A 42 10.70 -17.02 -7.27
C ARG A 42 10.14 -16.73 -5.89
N ASN A 43 10.29 -15.50 -5.38
CA ASN A 43 9.78 -15.13 -4.07
C ASN A 43 8.26 -14.92 -4.05
N PHE A 44 7.66 -14.50 -5.18
CA PHE A 44 6.20 -14.44 -5.32
C PHE A 44 5.56 -15.84 -5.34
N CYS A 45 6.21 -16.82 -5.98
CA CYS A 45 5.79 -18.23 -5.93
C CYS A 45 5.88 -18.85 -4.53
N ILE A 46 6.84 -18.44 -3.68
CA ILE A 46 6.98 -18.97 -2.32
C ILE A 46 5.86 -18.46 -1.40
N TYR A 47 5.39 -17.21 -1.60
CA TYR A 47 4.23 -16.69 -0.85
C TYR A 47 2.92 -17.41 -1.21
N TYR A 48 2.78 -17.88 -2.45
CA TYR A 48 1.61 -18.66 -2.89
C TYR A 48 1.70 -20.15 -2.52
N CYS A 49 2.92 -20.72 -2.46
CA CYS A 49 3.12 -22.13 -2.11
C CYS A 49 3.01 -22.41 -0.59
N LEU A 50 3.31 -21.41 0.26
CA LEU A 50 3.11 -21.51 1.71
C LEU A 50 1.62 -21.59 2.12
N HIS A 51 0.69 -21.14 1.27
CA HIS A 51 -0.75 -21.32 1.48
C HIS A 51 -1.28 -22.69 1.04
N CYS A 52 -0.46 -23.52 0.38
CA CYS A 52 -0.85 -24.83 -0.13
C CYS A 52 -0.31 -26.02 0.67
N CYS A 53 0.32 -25.81 1.83
CA CYS A 53 0.79 -26.93 2.65
C CYS A 53 0.47 -26.74 4.15
N ALA A 54 -0.79 -26.97 4.49
CA ALA A 54 -1.17 -27.49 5.80
C ALA A 54 -2.44 -28.35 5.69
N SER A 55 -2.26 -29.64 5.99
CA SER A 55 -3.26 -30.70 6.15
C SER A 55 -3.84 -31.35 4.89
N SER A 56 -3.23 -32.49 4.57
CA SER A 56 -3.93 -33.64 4.03
C SER A 56 -5.11 -34.03 4.93
N ARG A 57 -6.25 -34.35 4.28
CA ARG A 57 -7.53 -34.84 4.82
C ARG A 57 -8.63 -33.80 5.07
N TYR A 58 -9.09 -33.07 4.06
CA TYR A 58 -10.52 -32.74 3.97
C TYR A 58 -11.01 -32.74 2.53
N ARG A 59 -12.00 -33.60 2.26
CA ARG A 59 -12.67 -33.81 0.98
C ARG A 59 -13.76 -32.74 0.84
N TRP A 60 -13.45 -31.58 0.24
CA TRP A 60 -14.45 -30.55 -0.06
C TRP A 60 -14.56 -30.25 -1.57
N TYR A 61 -15.61 -30.87 -2.12
CA TYR A 61 -16.56 -30.40 -3.14
C TYR A 61 -16.08 -29.80 -4.47
N SER A 62 -16.49 -30.52 -5.53
CA SER A 62 -16.35 -30.31 -6.98
C SER A 62 -16.90 -29.00 -7.58
N LYS A 63 -17.23 -27.97 -6.78
CA LYS A 63 -17.73 -26.68 -7.30
C LYS A 63 -16.65 -25.60 -7.45
N THR A 64 -15.50 -25.73 -6.80
CA THR A 64 -14.34 -24.82 -6.95
C THR A 64 -13.62 -24.98 -8.29
N CYS A 65 -13.59 -26.18 -8.88
CA CYS A 65 -13.00 -26.41 -10.19
C CYS A 65 -13.76 -25.71 -11.34
N PHE A 66 -15.08 -25.52 -11.20
CA PHE A 66 -15.88 -24.78 -12.20
C PHE A 66 -15.54 -23.29 -12.19
N TRP A 67 -15.33 -22.70 -11.01
CA TRP A 67 -14.89 -21.31 -10.86
C TRP A 67 -13.44 -21.09 -11.33
N ILE A 68 -12.53 -22.04 -11.10
CA ILE A 68 -11.16 -21.98 -11.64
C ILE A 68 -11.17 -22.09 -13.19
N SER A 69 -12.07 -22.87 -13.77
CA SER A 69 -12.24 -22.92 -15.24
C SER A 69 -12.86 -21.63 -15.82
N THR A 70 -13.70 -20.94 -15.03
CA THR A 70 -14.31 -19.65 -15.37
C THR A 70 -13.28 -18.52 -15.25
N LEU A 71 -12.42 -18.55 -14.23
CA LEU A 71 -11.24 -17.69 -14.10
C LEU A 71 -10.28 -17.90 -15.27
N ARG A 72 -10.06 -19.15 -15.70
CA ARG A 72 -9.24 -19.44 -16.89
C ARG A 72 -9.86 -18.86 -18.16
N LYS A 73 -11.19 -18.98 -18.36
CA LYS A 73 -11.89 -18.38 -19.51
C LYS A 73 -11.94 -16.84 -19.46
N GLN A 74 -12.03 -16.22 -18.28
CA GLN A 74 -11.99 -14.76 -18.14
C GLN A 74 -10.57 -14.18 -18.28
N TYR A 75 -9.52 -14.90 -17.87
CA TYR A 75 -8.14 -14.56 -18.21
C TYR A 75 -7.91 -14.54 -19.74
N TYR A 76 -8.56 -15.43 -20.49
CA TYR A 76 -8.55 -15.36 -21.97
C TYR A 76 -9.37 -14.17 -22.50
N LEU A 77 -10.44 -13.71 -21.84
CA LEU A 77 -11.13 -12.45 -22.20
C LEU A 77 -10.26 -11.20 -21.93
N GLY A 78 -9.40 -11.23 -20.91
CA GLY A 78 -8.35 -10.23 -20.70
C GLY A 78 -7.35 -10.18 -21.87
N CYS A 79 -7.05 -11.34 -22.47
CA CYS A 79 -6.28 -11.40 -23.73
C CYS A 79 -7.07 -10.89 -24.95
N TYR A 80 -8.40 -10.91 -24.93
CA TYR A 80 -9.22 -10.31 -26.00
C TYR A 80 -9.24 -8.77 -25.96
N TYR A 81 -8.97 -8.13 -24.81
CA TYR A 81 -8.77 -6.69 -24.78
C TYR A 81 -7.40 -6.25 -25.35
N SER A 82 -6.40 -7.14 -25.31
CA SER A 82 -5.17 -6.95 -26.09
C SER A 82 -5.42 -7.01 -27.61
N TYR A 83 -6.56 -7.57 -28.04
CA TYR A 83 -7.00 -7.56 -29.44
C TYR A 83 -7.66 -6.23 -29.86
N PHE A 84 -8.32 -5.51 -28.94
CA PHE A 84 -8.89 -4.19 -29.24
C PHE A 84 -7.83 -3.09 -29.40
N CYS A 85 -6.67 -3.25 -28.75
CA CYS A 85 -5.51 -2.37 -28.97
C CYS A 85 -4.75 -2.65 -30.28
N SER A 86 -5.20 -3.65 -31.07
CA SER A 86 -4.65 -3.96 -32.40
C SER A 86 -5.38 -3.26 -33.55
N TYR A 87 -6.44 -2.47 -33.27
CA TYR A 87 -6.95 -1.53 -34.25
C TYR A 87 -5.98 -0.36 -34.39
N ARG A 88 -5.30 -0.35 -35.55
CA ARG A 88 -4.47 0.74 -36.09
C ARG A 88 -5.03 2.13 -35.71
N PHE A 89 -4.35 2.83 -34.81
CA PHE A 89 -4.12 4.26 -35.01
C PHE A 89 -3.04 4.39 -36.08
N ALA A 90 -3.45 4.18 -37.34
CA ALA A 90 -2.68 4.59 -38.49
C ALA A 90 -3.04 6.05 -38.76
N LEU A 91 -2.11 6.97 -38.46
CA LEU A 91 -1.89 8.22 -39.21
C LEU A 91 -0.73 8.99 -38.53
N LEU A 92 0.43 9.00 -39.20
CA LEU A 92 1.46 10.07 -39.29
C LEU A 92 2.82 9.43 -39.66
N PRO A 93 3.21 9.43 -40.95
CA PRO A 93 4.40 8.72 -41.42
C PRO A 93 5.76 9.35 -41.07
N ASP A 94 5.83 10.48 -40.36
CA ASP A 94 7.06 11.31 -40.38
C ASP A 94 7.58 11.80 -39.02
N LEU A 95 7.69 10.88 -38.04
CA LEU A 95 8.32 11.18 -36.75
C LEU A 95 9.70 10.51 -36.64
N GLY A 96 10.72 11.37 -36.53
CA GLY A 96 12.15 11.03 -36.51
C GLY A 96 12.58 10.04 -35.42
N SER A 97 13.78 9.50 -35.59
CA SER A 97 14.37 8.38 -34.82
C SER A 97 14.46 8.58 -33.30
N SER A 98 14.40 9.82 -32.80
CA SER A 98 14.38 10.14 -31.36
C SER A 98 13.02 9.86 -30.71
N ILE A 99 11.92 10.18 -31.41
CA ILE A 99 10.55 9.96 -30.93
C ILE A 99 10.18 8.47 -30.98
N ARG A 100 10.71 7.74 -31.97
CA ARG A 100 10.63 6.27 -31.99
C ARG A 100 11.25 5.61 -30.76
N ARG A 101 12.33 6.15 -30.18
CA ARG A 101 12.92 5.59 -28.93
C ARG A 101 12.07 5.89 -27.70
N LYS A 102 11.53 7.12 -27.56
CA LYS A 102 10.59 7.47 -26.48
C LYS A 102 9.32 6.60 -26.56
N MET A 103 8.78 6.37 -27.76
CA MET A 103 7.67 5.45 -27.97
C MET A 103 8.01 3.99 -27.71
N VAL A 104 9.24 3.52 -27.96
CA VAL A 104 9.63 2.13 -27.63
C VAL A 104 9.69 1.92 -26.11
N ILE A 105 10.19 2.89 -25.33
CA ILE A 105 10.20 2.83 -23.86
C ILE A 105 8.76 2.91 -23.30
N GLN A 106 7.92 3.81 -23.81
CA GLN A 106 6.51 3.87 -23.41
C GLN A 106 5.69 2.67 -23.91
N ARG A 107 6.06 2.04 -25.02
CA ARG A 107 5.41 0.82 -25.53
C ARG A 107 5.76 -0.41 -24.70
N TRP A 108 6.95 -0.46 -24.10
CA TRP A 108 7.27 -1.45 -23.06
C TRP A 108 6.51 -1.12 -21.77
N SER A 109 6.49 0.14 -21.32
CA SER A 109 5.64 0.55 -20.18
C SER A 109 4.18 0.13 -20.39
N LEU A 110 3.49 0.50 -21.47
CA LEU A 110 2.10 0.06 -21.68
C LEU A 110 1.92 -1.46 -21.92
N ARG A 111 2.88 -2.18 -22.52
CA ARG A 111 2.77 -3.65 -22.74
C ARG A 111 3.15 -4.48 -21.51
N THR A 112 3.93 -3.95 -20.57
CA THR A 112 4.47 -4.66 -19.41
C THR A 112 4.26 -3.94 -18.08
N ASN A 113 3.41 -2.91 -18.01
CA ASN A 113 3.17 -2.17 -16.76
C ASN A 113 2.47 -3.09 -15.75
N CYS A 114 3.28 -3.71 -14.89
CA CYS A 114 2.80 -4.35 -13.67
C CYS A 114 1.88 -3.42 -12.86
N SER A 115 2.05 -2.08 -12.95
CA SER A 115 1.20 -1.09 -12.28
C SER A 115 -0.24 -1.02 -12.82
N THR A 116 -0.45 -1.11 -14.14
CA THR A 116 -1.81 -1.17 -14.71
C THR A 116 -2.44 -2.52 -14.42
N LEU A 117 -1.67 -3.61 -14.51
CA LEU A 117 -2.12 -4.95 -14.12
C LEU A 117 -2.52 -5.02 -12.63
N LEU A 118 -1.74 -4.41 -11.74
CA LEU A 118 -2.05 -4.33 -10.31
C LEU A 118 -3.35 -3.58 -10.06
N THR A 119 -3.57 -2.46 -10.75
CA THR A 119 -4.82 -1.70 -10.65
C THR A 119 -6.02 -2.57 -11.08
N TRP A 120 -5.89 -3.32 -12.16
CA TRP A 120 -6.92 -4.27 -12.61
C TRP A 120 -7.12 -5.44 -11.63
N CYS A 121 -6.05 -5.99 -11.05
CA CYS A 121 -6.14 -7.03 -10.02
C CYS A 121 -6.84 -6.53 -8.75
N SER A 122 -6.57 -5.30 -8.32
CA SER A 122 -7.26 -4.67 -7.19
C SER A 122 -8.75 -4.47 -7.48
N LEU A 123 -9.11 -4.00 -8.69
CA LEU A 123 -10.50 -3.88 -9.13
C LEU A 123 -11.21 -5.24 -9.18
N LEU A 124 -10.55 -6.27 -9.70
CA LEU A 124 -11.09 -7.62 -9.72
C LEU A 124 -11.31 -8.15 -8.29
N THR A 125 -10.37 -7.92 -7.38
CA THR A 125 -10.51 -8.33 -5.97
C THR A 125 -11.68 -7.62 -5.30
N TRP A 126 -11.90 -6.35 -5.62
CA TRP A 126 -13.04 -5.57 -5.15
C TRP A 126 -14.38 -6.14 -5.64
N VAL A 127 -14.48 -6.45 -6.94
CA VAL A 127 -15.68 -7.05 -7.54
C VAL A 127 -15.95 -8.44 -6.95
N VAL A 128 -14.92 -9.29 -6.86
CA VAL A 128 -15.04 -10.64 -6.29
C VAL A 128 -15.50 -10.58 -4.83
N SER A 129 -15.00 -9.62 -4.06
CA SER A 129 -15.44 -9.41 -2.67
C SER A 129 -16.92 -9.08 -2.58
N GLY A 130 -17.45 -8.24 -3.49
CA GLY A 130 -18.88 -7.93 -3.56
C GLY A 130 -19.75 -9.14 -3.96
N SER A 131 -19.30 -9.90 -4.96
CA SER A 131 -20.01 -11.11 -5.42
C SER A 131 -20.07 -12.18 -4.34
N LEU A 132 -18.94 -12.46 -3.67
CA LEU A 132 -18.88 -13.45 -2.59
C LEU A 132 -19.82 -13.10 -1.43
N VAL A 133 -19.86 -11.82 -1.05
CA VAL A 133 -20.75 -11.33 0.00
C VAL A 133 -22.23 -11.52 -0.36
N SER A 134 -22.58 -11.32 -1.64
CA SER A 134 -23.94 -11.54 -2.15
C SER A 134 -24.30 -13.03 -2.16
N ASP A 135 -23.40 -13.88 -2.61
CA ASP A 135 -23.61 -15.34 -2.65
C ASP A 135 -23.80 -15.96 -1.26
N LEU A 136 -23.17 -15.36 -0.23
CA LEU A 136 -23.29 -15.79 1.16
C LEU A 136 -24.45 -15.11 1.92
N GLY A 137 -25.23 -14.24 1.29
CA GLY A 137 -26.31 -13.50 1.95
C GLY A 137 -25.84 -12.50 3.01
N MET A 138 -24.56 -12.10 2.96
CA MET A 138 -23.96 -11.15 3.89
C MET A 138 -24.26 -9.70 3.46
N ARG A 139 -24.10 -8.75 4.39
CA ARG A 139 -24.29 -7.33 4.06
C ARG A 139 -23.10 -6.76 3.24
N PRO A 140 -23.32 -5.93 2.20
CA PRO A 140 -22.33 -5.66 1.14
C PRO A 140 -21.18 -4.67 1.44
N TRP A 141 -21.06 -4.11 2.65
CA TRP A 141 -20.12 -3.00 2.88
C TRP A 141 -18.63 -3.38 3.02
N ILE A 142 -18.28 -4.67 2.99
CA ILE A 142 -16.87 -5.09 2.92
C ILE A 142 -16.24 -4.58 1.62
N ALA A 143 -16.96 -4.69 0.50
CA ALA A 143 -16.51 -4.13 -0.78
C ALA A 143 -16.38 -2.60 -0.69
N VAL A 144 -17.29 -1.91 0.01
CA VAL A 144 -17.20 -0.45 0.21
C VAL A 144 -15.93 -0.09 0.97
N ALA A 145 -15.59 -0.79 2.06
CA ALA A 145 -14.34 -0.55 2.77
C ALA A 145 -13.10 -0.81 1.89
N TYR A 146 -13.12 -1.89 1.11
CA TYR A 146 -12.02 -2.24 0.20
C TYR A 146 -11.88 -1.27 -0.99
N SER A 147 -12.89 -0.45 -1.28
CA SER A 147 -12.78 0.57 -2.34
C SER A 147 -11.72 1.63 -2.03
N ALA A 148 -11.41 1.88 -0.75
CA ALA A 148 -10.43 2.89 -0.36
C ALA A 148 -9.00 2.57 -0.84
N PRO A 149 -8.40 1.40 -0.53
CA PRO A 149 -7.09 1.05 -1.08
C PRO A 149 -7.11 0.87 -2.61
N VAL A 150 -8.24 0.44 -3.20
CA VAL A 150 -8.39 0.38 -4.67
C VAL A 150 -8.30 1.77 -5.27
N ALA A 151 -9.02 2.75 -4.72
CA ALA A 151 -8.98 4.14 -5.17
C ALA A 151 -7.58 4.75 -5.03
N ALA A 152 -6.87 4.46 -3.93
CA ALA A 152 -5.49 4.92 -3.75
C ALA A 152 -4.54 4.32 -4.79
N ALA A 153 -4.65 3.01 -5.08
CA ALA A 153 -3.87 2.37 -6.13
C ALA A 153 -4.18 2.96 -7.51
N THR A 154 -5.45 3.17 -7.83
CA THR A 154 -5.88 3.81 -9.08
C THR A 154 -5.33 5.24 -9.19
N ALA A 155 -5.29 6.00 -8.09
CA ALA A 155 -4.77 7.36 -8.09
C ALA A 155 -3.28 7.42 -8.51
N VAL A 156 -2.43 6.60 -7.89
CA VAL A 156 -0.95 6.65 -8.11
C VAL A 156 -0.48 5.91 -9.36
N PHE A 157 -1.21 4.91 -9.84
CA PHE A 157 -0.80 4.09 -11.00
C PHE A 157 -1.52 4.44 -12.30
N LEU A 158 -2.63 5.17 -12.23
CA LEU A 158 -3.44 5.50 -13.40
C LEU A 158 -3.76 6.99 -13.49
N ILE A 159 -4.42 7.57 -12.49
CA ILE A 159 -4.91 8.95 -12.60
C ILE A 159 -3.75 9.94 -12.66
N TYR A 160 -2.76 9.80 -11.77
CA TYR A 160 -1.59 10.68 -11.75
C TYR A 160 -0.79 10.66 -13.06
N PRO A 161 -0.39 9.49 -13.59
CA PRO A 161 0.17 9.38 -14.93
C PRO A 161 -0.64 10.04 -16.05
N ILE A 162 -1.96 9.90 -16.01
CA ILE A 162 -2.84 10.49 -17.03
C ILE A 162 -2.82 12.01 -16.92
N GLY A 163 -2.90 12.55 -15.70
CA GLY A 163 -2.87 14.00 -15.45
C GLY A 163 -1.54 14.64 -15.87
N GLN A 164 -0.42 13.97 -15.61
CA GLN A 164 0.92 14.44 -16.01
C GLN A 164 1.28 14.10 -17.47
N GLY A 165 0.48 13.28 -18.15
CA GLY A 165 0.69 12.94 -19.57
C GLY A 165 1.74 11.85 -19.83
N SER A 166 2.25 11.17 -18.79
CA SER A 166 3.19 10.06 -18.94
C SER A 166 3.09 9.03 -17.81
N PHE A 167 3.21 7.74 -18.17
CA PHE A 167 3.36 6.65 -17.21
C PHE A 167 4.75 6.56 -16.57
N SER A 168 5.73 7.36 -17.02
CA SER A 168 7.02 7.51 -16.30
C SER A 168 6.83 8.09 -14.90
N ASP A 169 5.79 8.91 -14.72
CA ASP A 169 5.59 9.70 -13.50
C ASP A 169 4.71 8.94 -12.51
N GLY A 170 4.21 7.77 -12.90
CA GLY A 170 3.50 6.85 -12.02
C GLY A 170 4.42 6.25 -10.96
N MET A 171 3.84 5.87 -9.82
CA MET A 171 4.63 5.31 -8.73
C MET A 171 5.39 4.04 -9.17
N PRO A 172 6.72 3.96 -9.01
CA PRO A 172 7.48 2.76 -9.33
C PRO A 172 7.21 1.62 -8.36
N LEU A 173 7.29 0.37 -8.86
CA LEU A 173 7.12 -0.83 -8.04
C LEU A 173 8.42 -1.22 -7.34
N GLY A 174 8.72 -0.56 -6.22
CA GLY A 174 9.86 -0.88 -5.37
C GLY A 174 10.01 0.13 -4.25
N ILE A 175 10.61 -0.27 -3.12
CA ILE A 175 10.69 0.54 -1.90
C ILE A 175 11.35 1.90 -2.17
N SER A 176 12.55 1.91 -2.74
CA SER A 176 13.26 3.15 -3.09
C SER A 176 12.55 3.97 -4.16
N GLY A 177 11.86 3.30 -5.08
CA GLY A 177 11.07 3.95 -6.13
C GLY A 177 9.85 4.67 -5.55
N THR A 178 9.18 4.08 -4.56
CA THR A 178 8.11 4.74 -3.80
C THR A 178 8.61 5.97 -3.06
N PHE A 179 9.78 5.89 -2.40
CA PHE A 179 10.37 7.09 -1.77
C PHE A 179 10.71 8.17 -2.78
N ASN A 180 11.26 7.81 -3.94
CA ASN A 180 11.54 8.75 -5.01
C ASN A 180 10.25 9.45 -5.49
N PHE A 181 9.19 8.69 -5.78
CA PHE A 181 7.87 9.24 -6.13
C PHE A 181 7.38 10.22 -5.06
N MET A 182 7.42 9.86 -3.77
CA MET A 182 6.95 10.73 -2.69
C MET A 182 7.73 12.05 -2.58
N ILE A 183 9.04 12.02 -2.79
CA ILE A 183 9.91 13.20 -2.71
C ILE A 183 9.65 14.14 -3.89
N VAL A 184 9.58 13.59 -5.11
CA VAL A 184 9.29 14.37 -6.33
C VAL A 184 7.88 14.96 -6.24
N PHE A 185 6.89 14.17 -5.84
CA PHE A 185 5.52 14.63 -5.65
C PHE A 185 5.42 15.77 -4.61
N GLN A 186 6.23 15.74 -3.55
CA GLN A 186 6.31 16.85 -2.60
C GLN A 186 6.92 18.11 -3.23
N ALA A 187 7.94 17.97 -4.07
CA ALA A 187 8.55 19.10 -4.76
C ALA A 187 7.55 19.78 -5.71
N GLU A 188 6.83 19.00 -6.53
CA GLU A 188 5.91 19.48 -7.56
C GLU A 188 4.57 19.96 -6.99
N HIS A 189 4.05 19.29 -5.97
CA HIS A 189 2.67 19.53 -5.50
C HIS A 189 2.55 20.07 -4.08
N ASN A 190 3.65 20.13 -3.31
CA ASN A 190 3.63 20.52 -1.91
C ASN A 190 2.57 19.74 -1.09
N ILE A 191 2.49 18.42 -1.31
CA ILE A 191 1.44 17.54 -0.77
C ILE A 191 1.27 17.65 0.75
N LEU A 192 2.34 17.90 1.50
CA LEU A 192 2.26 18.09 2.95
C LEU A 192 1.35 19.26 3.36
N MET A 193 1.18 20.26 2.49
CA MET A 193 0.29 21.40 2.68
C MET A 193 -1.10 21.20 2.06
N HIS A 194 -1.41 20.01 1.53
CA HIS A 194 -2.71 19.71 0.94
C HIS A 194 -3.68 19.11 2.00
N PRO A 195 -4.88 19.68 2.20
CA PRO A 195 -5.78 19.26 3.28
C PRO A 195 -6.24 17.80 3.15
N PHE A 196 -6.42 17.30 1.92
CA PHE A 196 -6.80 15.89 1.73
C PHE A 196 -5.72 14.91 2.15
N HIS A 197 -4.44 15.27 2.01
CA HIS A 197 -3.34 14.44 2.52
C HIS A 197 -3.33 14.47 4.05
N MET A 198 -3.55 15.62 4.69
CA MET A 198 -3.67 15.72 6.15
C MET A 198 -4.82 14.88 6.71
N LEU A 199 -5.99 14.88 6.04
CA LEU A 199 -7.10 14.00 6.39
C LEU A 199 -6.72 12.52 6.23
N GLY A 200 -5.93 12.19 5.22
CA GLY A 200 -5.29 10.89 5.05
C GLY A 200 -4.44 10.45 6.23
N VAL A 201 -3.50 11.31 6.63
CA VAL A 201 -2.63 11.11 7.80
C VAL A 201 -3.47 10.89 9.07
N ALA A 202 -4.49 11.70 9.30
CA ALA A 202 -5.43 11.53 10.42
C ALA A 202 -6.18 10.19 10.34
N GLY A 203 -6.57 9.75 9.14
CA GLY A 203 -7.18 8.45 8.88
C GLY A 203 -6.30 7.27 9.30
N VAL A 204 -5.03 7.25 8.86
CA VAL A 204 -4.11 6.13 9.14
C VAL A 204 -3.59 6.13 10.58
N PHE A 205 -3.26 7.30 11.13
CA PHE A 205 -2.84 7.41 12.53
C PHE A 205 -3.99 7.10 13.47
N GLY A 206 -5.18 7.66 13.23
CA GLY A 206 -6.37 7.32 14.00
C GLY A 206 -6.78 5.86 13.83
N GLY A 207 -6.71 5.30 12.62
CA GLY A 207 -6.99 3.87 12.40
C GLY A 207 -6.06 2.95 13.20
N SER A 208 -4.76 3.28 13.25
CA SER A 208 -3.77 2.55 14.06
C SER A 208 -4.05 2.69 15.56
N LEU A 209 -4.34 3.91 16.02
CA LEU A 209 -4.72 4.21 17.41
C LEU A 209 -5.95 3.42 17.83
N PHE A 210 -7.02 3.46 17.02
CA PHE A 210 -8.29 2.81 17.35
C PHE A 210 -8.20 1.29 17.23
N SER A 211 -7.36 0.75 16.35
CA SER A 211 -7.06 -0.69 16.32
C SER A 211 -6.41 -1.13 17.63
N ALA A 212 -5.40 -0.39 18.11
CA ALA A 212 -4.72 -0.70 19.38
C ALA A 212 -5.65 -0.51 20.59
N MET A 213 -6.45 0.56 20.58
CA MET A 213 -7.45 0.84 21.62
C MET A 213 -8.50 -0.29 21.68
N HIS A 214 -9.09 -0.67 20.54
CA HIS A 214 -10.10 -1.72 20.52
C HIS A 214 -9.53 -3.06 20.97
N GLY A 215 -8.37 -3.46 20.45
CA GLY A 215 -7.69 -4.69 20.86
C GLY A 215 -7.38 -4.73 22.36
N SER A 216 -6.90 -3.63 22.93
CA SER A 216 -6.60 -3.57 24.37
C SER A 216 -7.85 -3.57 25.25
N LEU A 217 -8.93 -2.90 24.86
CA LEU A 217 -10.20 -2.90 25.62
C LEU A 217 -10.90 -4.26 25.59
N VAL A 218 -10.91 -4.95 24.45
CA VAL A 218 -11.45 -6.31 24.35
C VAL A 218 -10.60 -7.28 25.18
N THR A 219 -9.29 -7.26 25.02
CA THR A 219 -8.38 -8.17 25.74
C THR A 219 -8.44 -7.98 27.26
N SER A 220 -8.58 -6.74 27.74
CA SER A 220 -8.67 -6.44 29.17
C SER A 220 -10.00 -6.82 29.82
N SER A 221 -11.01 -7.21 29.03
CA SER A 221 -12.36 -7.53 29.51
C SER A 221 -12.82 -8.94 29.14
N LEU A 222 -11.89 -9.82 28.73
CA LEU A 222 -12.16 -11.23 28.49
C LEU A 222 -12.77 -11.90 29.73
N ILE A 223 -13.79 -12.72 29.51
CA ILE A 223 -14.36 -13.56 30.57
C ILE A 223 -13.39 -14.70 30.83
N ARG A 224 -13.16 -15.04 32.10
CA ARG A 224 -12.21 -16.07 32.48
C ARG A 224 -12.80 -17.47 32.24
N GLU A 225 -12.38 -18.08 31.14
CA GLU A 225 -12.77 -19.46 30.75
C GLU A 225 -11.61 -20.47 30.86
N THR A 226 -10.41 -20.00 31.22
CA THR A 226 -9.20 -20.82 31.31
C THR A 226 -8.47 -20.69 32.65
N THR A 227 -7.57 -21.64 32.89
CA THR A 227 -6.58 -21.62 33.98
C THR A 227 -5.36 -20.77 33.61
N GLU A 228 -4.48 -20.52 34.57
CA GLU A 228 -3.25 -19.73 34.37
C GLU A 228 -2.16 -20.46 33.56
N ASN A 229 -2.28 -21.79 33.43
CA ASN A 229 -1.28 -22.64 32.77
C ASN A 229 -1.58 -22.88 31.29
N GLU A 230 -2.64 -22.29 30.75
CA GLU A 230 -3.06 -22.41 29.36
C GLU A 230 -3.33 -21.02 28.75
N SER A 231 -3.34 -20.96 27.42
CA SER A 231 -3.61 -19.69 26.72
C SER A 231 -5.06 -19.27 26.89
N ALA A 232 -5.30 -18.00 27.19
CA ALA A 232 -6.65 -17.43 27.25
C ALA A 232 -7.44 -17.57 25.94
N ASN A 233 -6.75 -17.73 24.80
CA ASN A 233 -7.38 -17.95 23.50
C ASN A 233 -8.19 -19.27 23.45
N GLU A 234 -7.78 -20.29 24.21
CA GLU A 234 -8.49 -21.58 24.26
C GLU A 234 -9.86 -21.48 24.96
N GLY A 235 -10.11 -20.37 25.66
CA GLY A 235 -11.40 -20.04 26.25
C GLY A 235 -12.47 -19.71 25.21
N TYR A 236 -12.09 -19.25 24.02
CA TYR A 236 -13.03 -19.01 22.92
C TYR A 236 -13.22 -20.26 22.07
N ARG A 237 -14.47 -20.63 21.80
CA ARG A 237 -14.84 -21.72 20.88
C ARG A 237 -15.45 -21.14 19.60
N PHE A 238 -14.93 -21.60 18.46
CA PHE A 238 -15.40 -21.12 17.15
C PHE A 238 -16.89 -21.43 16.95
N GLY A 239 -17.69 -20.37 16.72
CA GLY A 239 -19.13 -20.48 16.52
C GLY A 239 -19.96 -20.49 17.80
N GLN A 240 -19.36 -20.20 18.96
CA GLN A 240 -20.14 -19.98 20.19
C GLN A 240 -21.11 -18.80 20.05
N GLU A 241 -22.25 -18.89 20.74
CA GLU A 241 -23.29 -17.86 20.69
C GLU A 241 -23.04 -16.70 21.66
N GLU A 242 -22.36 -16.97 22.78
CA GLU A 242 -22.09 -15.98 23.82
C GLU A 242 -20.85 -15.11 23.50
N GLU A 243 -20.94 -13.83 23.83
CA GLU A 243 -19.83 -12.88 23.68
C GLU A 243 -18.67 -13.25 24.61
N THR A 244 -17.44 -13.23 24.09
CA THR A 244 -16.23 -13.68 24.83
C THR A 244 -15.69 -12.64 25.84
N TYR A 245 -16.25 -11.43 25.85
CA TYR A 245 -15.78 -10.31 26.67
C TYR A 245 -16.94 -9.50 27.23
N ASN A 246 -16.70 -8.79 28.33
CA ASN A 246 -17.69 -7.94 28.97
C ASN A 246 -17.60 -6.49 28.46
N ILE A 247 -18.46 -6.15 27.49
CA ILE A 247 -18.53 -4.80 26.92
C ILE A 247 -18.90 -3.72 27.95
N VAL A 248 -19.69 -4.05 28.98
CA VAL A 248 -20.07 -3.08 30.02
C VAL A 248 -18.86 -2.73 30.89
N ALA A 249 -18.01 -3.71 31.19
CA ALA A 249 -16.74 -3.47 31.90
C ALA A 249 -15.79 -2.62 31.05
N ALA A 250 -15.62 -2.95 29.75
CA ALA A 250 -14.79 -2.17 28.84
C ALA A 250 -15.27 -0.73 28.68
N HIS A 251 -16.58 -0.54 28.46
CA HIS A 251 -17.21 0.77 28.35
C HIS A 251 -17.04 1.57 29.64
N GLY A 252 -17.25 0.93 30.80
CA GLY A 252 -17.09 1.55 32.11
C GLY A 252 -15.64 1.95 32.42
N TYR A 253 -14.65 1.17 31.98
CA TYR A 253 -13.24 1.55 32.09
C TYR A 253 -12.93 2.77 31.22
N PHE A 254 -13.23 2.70 29.92
CA PHE A 254 -12.88 3.76 28.98
C PHE A 254 -13.65 5.07 29.25
N GLY A 255 -14.92 4.96 29.66
CA GLY A 255 -15.74 6.12 30.03
C GLY A 255 -15.24 6.84 31.29
N ARG A 256 -14.55 6.14 32.20
CA ARG A 256 -13.85 6.75 33.35
C ARG A 256 -12.48 7.29 32.97
N LEU A 257 -11.79 6.68 32.00
CA LEU A 257 -10.46 7.10 31.55
C LEU A 257 -10.51 8.47 30.87
N ILE A 258 -11.52 8.72 30.03
CA ILE A 258 -11.65 9.96 29.24
C ILE A 258 -12.82 10.80 29.75
N PHE A 259 -14.05 10.45 29.35
CA PHE A 259 -15.31 10.94 29.89
C PHE A 259 -16.45 10.07 29.33
N GLN A 260 -17.55 9.93 30.08
CA GLN A 260 -18.57 8.90 29.82
C GLN A 260 -19.16 8.94 28.39
N TYR A 261 -19.36 10.14 27.83
CA TYR A 261 -19.92 10.33 26.49
C TYR A 261 -18.95 10.03 25.34
N ALA A 262 -17.63 9.95 25.59
CA ALA A 262 -16.66 9.56 24.56
C ALA A 262 -16.57 8.05 24.35
N SER A 263 -17.23 7.25 25.20
CA SER A 263 -17.16 5.80 25.14
C SER A 263 -18.35 5.21 24.39
N PHE A 264 -18.11 4.20 23.55
CA PHE A 264 -19.16 3.49 22.84
C PHE A 264 -19.82 2.46 23.78
N ASN A 265 -21.13 2.54 23.96
CA ASN A 265 -21.94 1.52 24.64
C ASN A 265 -22.68 0.59 23.68
N ASN A 266 -22.63 0.88 22.37
CA ASN A 266 -23.20 0.06 21.31
C ASN A 266 -22.07 -0.51 20.43
N SER A 267 -21.91 -1.83 20.46
CA SER A 267 -20.90 -2.54 19.67
C SER A 267 -21.01 -2.27 18.17
N ARG A 268 -22.23 -2.15 17.62
CA ARG A 268 -22.43 -1.88 16.19
C ARG A 268 -21.92 -0.51 15.78
N SER A 269 -22.15 0.51 16.61
CA SER A 269 -21.66 1.87 16.38
C SER A 269 -20.13 1.94 16.50
N LEU A 270 -19.55 1.22 17.46
CA LEU A 270 -18.10 1.09 17.60
C LEU A 270 -17.47 0.51 16.33
N HIS A 271 -17.93 -0.67 15.88
CA HIS A 271 -17.36 -1.33 14.71
C HIS A 271 -17.60 -0.55 13.42
N PHE A 272 -18.74 0.15 13.30
CA PHE A 272 -18.96 1.09 12.20
C PHE A 272 -17.92 2.22 12.20
N PHE A 273 -17.64 2.82 13.36
CA PHE A 273 -16.63 3.86 13.50
C PHE A 273 -15.22 3.34 13.15
N LEU A 274 -14.85 2.16 13.66
CA LEU A 274 -13.57 1.50 13.35
C LEU A 274 -13.38 1.25 11.85
N ALA A 275 -14.46 0.94 11.13
CA ALA A 275 -14.41 0.81 9.68
C ALA A 275 -14.38 2.18 8.98
N ALA A 276 -15.24 3.10 9.37
CA ALA A 276 -15.43 4.37 8.68
C ALA A 276 -14.21 5.29 8.76
N TRP A 277 -13.58 5.40 9.93
CA TRP A 277 -12.47 6.34 10.16
C TRP A 277 -11.29 6.16 9.17
N PRO A 278 -10.65 4.98 9.08
CA PRO A 278 -9.55 4.78 8.14
C PRO A 278 -10.02 4.83 6.68
N VAL A 279 -11.21 4.30 6.36
CA VAL A 279 -11.74 4.26 4.99
C VAL A 279 -11.93 5.67 4.43
N VAL A 280 -12.57 6.56 5.19
CA VAL A 280 -12.80 7.95 4.77
C VAL A 280 -11.48 8.71 4.62
N GLY A 281 -10.52 8.53 5.54
CA GLY A 281 -9.21 9.18 5.41
C GLY A 281 -8.44 8.73 4.16
N ILE A 282 -8.46 7.43 3.83
CA ILE A 282 -7.81 6.93 2.61
C ILE A 282 -8.54 7.43 1.35
N TRP A 283 -9.88 7.53 1.35
CA TRP A 283 -10.60 8.16 0.24
C TRP A 283 -10.16 9.60 -0.01
N PHE A 284 -10.04 10.43 1.03
CA PHE A 284 -9.51 11.78 0.86
C PHE A 284 -8.09 11.76 0.31
N THR A 285 -7.21 10.89 0.81
CA THR A 285 -5.85 10.76 0.26
C THR A 285 -5.85 10.45 -1.23
N ALA A 286 -6.67 9.47 -1.65
CA ALA A 286 -6.81 9.09 -3.05
C ALA A 286 -7.34 10.24 -3.91
N LEU A 287 -8.33 10.99 -3.40
CA LEU A 287 -8.82 12.20 -4.04
C LEU A 287 -7.74 13.28 -4.15
N GLY A 288 -6.92 13.47 -3.10
CA GLY A 288 -5.83 14.45 -3.10
C GLY A 288 -4.81 14.16 -4.20
N ILE A 289 -4.34 12.92 -4.31
CA ILE A 289 -3.45 12.52 -5.41
C ILE A 289 -4.14 12.73 -6.77
N SER A 290 -5.41 12.36 -6.88
CA SER A 290 -6.18 12.49 -8.12
C SER A 290 -6.40 13.94 -8.54
N THR A 291 -6.51 14.89 -7.61
CA THR A 291 -6.65 16.33 -7.92
C THR A 291 -5.31 16.98 -8.22
N MET A 292 -4.25 16.61 -7.49
CA MET A 292 -2.88 17.08 -7.75
C MET A 292 -2.34 16.56 -9.09
N ALA A 293 -2.85 15.45 -9.60
CA ALA A 293 -2.62 15.00 -10.98
C ALA A 293 -2.97 16.07 -12.03
N PHE A 294 -3.89 16.98 -11.71
CA PHE A 294 -4.28 18.12 -12.55
C PHE A 294 -3.76 19.45 -11.98
N ASN A 295 -2.64 19.39 -11.25
CA ASN A 295 -1.90 20.53 -10.70
C ASN A 295 -2.70 21.41 -9.73
N LEU A 296 -3.76 20.87 -9.10
CA LEU A 296 -4.41 21.50 -7.95
C LEU A 296 -3.63 21.16 -6.68
N ASN A 297 -2.61 21.97 -6.41
CA ASN A 297 -1.57 21.70 -5.42
C ASN A 297 -1.98 22.06 -3.97
N GLY A 298 -1.11 21.70 -3.01
CA GLY A 298 -1.25 22.12 -1.62
C GLY A 298 -1.18 23.64 -1.44
N PHE A 299 -1.56 24.12 -0.26
CA PHE A 299 -1.54 25.56 0.01
C PHE A 299 -0.15 26.16 -0.18
N ASN A 300 -0.11 27.35 -0.79
CA ASN A 300 1.10 28.14 -0.97
C ASN A 300 1.01 29.40 -0.12
N PHE A 301 1.81 29.44 0.95
CA PHE A 301 1.93 30.59 1.85
C PHE A 301 3.31 31.25 1.78
N ASN A 302 3.99 31.12 0.64
CA ASN A 302 5.30 31.73 0.43
C ASN A 302 5.19 33.26 0.57
N GLN A 303 6.05 33.84 1.39
CA GLN A 303 6.14 35.28 1.63
C GLN A 303 4.81 35.92 2.09
N SER A 304 3.92 35.14 2.72
CA SER A 304 2.58 35.61 3.08
C SER A 304 2.54 36.60 4.26
N VAL A 305 3.62 36.68 5.04
CA VAL A 305 3.73 37.62 6.17
C VAL A 305 4.75 38.70 5.83
N VAL A 306 4.32 39.95 5.93
CA VAL A 306 5.11 41.13 5.57
C VAL A 306 5.02 42.15 6.69
N ASP A 307 6.13 42.83 7.00
CA ASP A 307 6.13 43.93 7.98
C ASP A 307 5.57 45.24 7.41
N SER A 308 5.45 46.27 8.24
CA SER A 308 4.95 47.59 7.82
C SER A 308 5.82 48.30 6.77
N GLN A 309 7.05 47.83 6.54
CA GLN A 309 7.98 48.37 5.55
C GLN A 309 7.96 47.56 4.24
N GLY A 310 7.11 46.54 4.12
CA GLY A 310 7.06 45.69 2.93
C GLY A 310 8.12 44.58 2.92
N ARG A 311 8.82 44.31 4.04
CA ARG A 311 9.82 43.25 4.12
C ARG A 311 9.18 41.93 4.52
N VAL A 312 9.55 40.86 3.82
CA VAL A 312 9.06 39.51 4.09
C VAL A 312 9.58 39.00 5.44
N ILE A 313 8.66 38.49 6.26
CA ILE A 313 8.98 37.74 7.48
C ILE A 313 8.76 36.26 7.19
N ASN A 314 9.84 35.49 7.14
CA ASN A 314 9.76 34.06 6.85
C ASN A 314 8.99 33.31 7.95
N THR A 315 8.19 32.35 7.52
CA THR A 315 7.45 31.40 8.33
C THR A 315 7.98 29.97 8.09
N TRP A 316 7.40 28.97 8.76
CA TRP A 316 7.70 27.57 8.45
C TRP A 316 7.32 27.18 7.02
N ALA A 317 6.33 27.82 6.40
CA ALA A 317 5.98 27.58 5.00
C ALA A 317 7.14 27.97 4.07
N ASP A 318 7.83 29.08 4.35
CA ASP A 318 9.00 29.51 3.58
C ASP A 318 10.19 28.56 3.74
N ILE A 319 10.32 27.92 4.90
CA ILE A 319 11.34 26.88 5.14
C ILE A 319 11.01 25.60 4.35
N ILE A 320 9.74 25.18 4.33
CA ILE A 320 9.28 24.07 3.49
C ILE A 320 9.54 24.37 2.02
N ASN A 321 9.25 25.60 1.58
CA ASN A 321 9.52 26.02 0.20
C ASN A 321 11.00 25.89 -0.18
N ARG A 322 11.93 26.22 0.73
CA ARG A 322 13.37 26.00 0.48
C ARG A 322 13.74 24.53 0.33
N ALA A 323 13.10 23.64 1.10
CA ALA A 323 13.30 22.21 0.95
C ALA A 323 12.77 21.71 -0.40
N ASN A 324 11.57 22.16 -0.79
CA ASN A 324 10.96 21.83 -2.08
C ASN A 324 11.86 22.30 -3.25
N LEU A 325 12.38 23.53 -3.21
CA LEU A 325 13.33 24.04 -4.21
C LEU A 325 14.57 23.16 -4.32
N GLY A 326 15.10 22.65 -3.20
CA GLY A 326 16.25 21.74 -3.21
C GLY A 326 15.95 20.40 -3.89
N MET A 327 14.71 19.90 -3.79
CA MET A 327 14.26 18.70 -4.48
C MET A 327 14.04 18.99 -5.98
N GLU A 328 13.37 20.10 -6.29
CA GLU A 328 13.04 20.54 -7.65
C GLU A 328 14.29 20.72 -8.52
N VAL A 329 15.34 21.39 -8.02
CA VAL A 329 16.55 21.62 -8.83
C VAL A 329 17.42 20.37 -9.03
N MET A 330 17.19 19.32 -8.24
CA MET A 330 18.00 18.09 -8.25
C MET A 330 17.31 16.91 -8.93
N HIS A 331 15.97 16.88 -8.93
CA HIS A 331 15.21 15.81 -9.56
C HIS A 331 15.37 15.88 -11.09
N GLU A 332 15.38 14.70 -11.72
CA GLU A 332 15.61 14.52 -13.16
C GLU A 332 16.71 15.43 -13.77
N ARG A 333 17.86 15.53 -13.08
CA ARG A 333 18.98 16.47 -13.39
C ARG A 333 19.45 16.58 -14.85
N ASN A 334 19.09 15.62 -15.72
CA ASN A 334 19.48 15.56 -17.12
C ASN A 334 18.28 15.58 -18.10
N ALA A 335 17.05 15.78 -17.61
CA ALA A 335 15.83 15.74 -18.42
C ALA A 335 15.37 17.13 -18.90
N HIS A 336 15.59 18.16 -18.08
CA HIS A 336 15.12 19.52 -18.33
C HIS A 336 16.08 20.32 -19.22
N ASN A 337 15.56 20.89 -20.32
CA ASN A 337 16.28 21.81 -21.21
C ASN A 337 15.78 23.26 -21.13
N PHE A 338 14.68 23.47 -20.41
CA PHE A 338 13.99 24.75 -20.24
C PHE A 338 13.88 25.09 -18.75
N PRO A 339 13.77 26.36 -18.38
CA PRO A 339 13.82 26.80 -16.98
C PRO A 339 12.52 26.52 -16.19
N LEU A 340 11.44 26.13 -16.86
CA LEU A 340 10.17 25.79 -16.24
C LEU A 340 9.87 24.32 -16.51
N ASP A 341 9.57 23.60 -15.45
CA ASP A 341 9.04 22.24 -15.55
C ASP A 341 7.52 22.31 -15.67
N LEU A 342 7.03 22.14 -16.90
CA LEU A 342 5.62 22.15 -17.24
C LEU A 342 5.28 20.83 -17.93
N ALA A 343 4.50 20.00 -17.26
CA ALA A 343 3.87 18.85 -17.88
C ALA A 343 2.60 19.31 -18.63
N ALA A 344 2.66 19.24 -19.97
CA ALA A 344 1.58 19.42 -20.93
C ALA A 344 1.01 20.85 -21.15
N ILE A 345 1.69 21.67 -21.97
CA ILE A 345 1.10 22.46 -23.09
C ILE A 345 2.17 22.58 -24.20
N GLU A 346 1.80 22.34 -25.47
CA GLU A 346 2.67 22.62 -26.62
C GLU A 346 3.16 24.08 -26.58
N ALA A 347 4.47 24.30 -26.71
CA ALA A 347 4.98 25.65 -26.97
C ALA A 347 4.32 26.17 -28.24
N PRO A 348 3.76 27.41 -28.26
CA PRO A 348 3.17 27.95 -29.47
C PRO A 348 4.24 27.94 -30.56
N THR A 349 3.96 27.22 -31.65
CA THR A 349 4.75 27.31 -32.87
C THR A 349 4.50 28.71 -33.41
N ASN A 350 5.45 29.63 -33.19
CA ASN A 350 5.46 30.91 -33.86
C ASN A 350 5.56 30.63 -35.37
N GLY A 351 4.44 30.86 -36.07
CA GLY A 351 4.40 31.00 -37.53
C GLY A 351 4.90 32.36 -37.97
#